data_AF-A0A351GLB9-F1
#
_entry.id   AF-A0A351GLB9-F1
#
_cell.length_a   1.000
_cell.length_b   1.000
_cell.length_c   1.000
_cell.angle_alpha   90.00
_cell.angle_beta   90.00
_cell.angle_gamma   90.00
#
_symmetry.space_group_name_H-M   'P 1'
#
loop_
_entity.id
_entity.type
_entity.pdbx_description
1 polymer ?
#
loop_
_entity_poly.entity_id
_entity_poly.type
_entity_poly.pdbx_seq_one_letter_code
_entity_poly.pdbx_strand_id
1 'polypeptide(L)' 'AGQVEEAVEQLLQLFRRDREWNEGAAKEQLFTIFDALKANDPIVLNGRRKLSSMIFA' A
#
# COMPACT_ATOMS: atom_id res chain seq x y z
N ALA A 1 5.71 -14.39 5.68
CA ALA A 1 4.58 -13.56 6.13
C ALA A 1 5.00 -12.15 6.55
N GLY A 2 6.14 -11.93 7.22
CA GLY A 2 6.53 -10.58 7.68
C GLY A 2 7.02 -9.61 6.59
N GLN A 3 7.73 -10.09 5.56
CA GLN A 3 8.35 -9.19 4.56
C GLN A 3 7.33 -8.44 3.69
N VAL A 4 6.16 -9.06 3.43
CA VAL A 4 5.12 -8.43 2.60
C VAL A 4 4.38 -7.34 3.38
N GLU A 5 4.08 -7.61 4.65
CA GLU A 5 3.49 -6.61 5.54
C GLU A 5 4.41 -5.40 5.73
N GLU A 6 5.70 -5.65 5.97
CA GLU A 6 6.71 -4.59 6.09
C GLU A 6 6.84 -3.78 4.79
N ALA A 7 6.88 -4.44 3.62
CA ALA A 7 6.92 -3.76 2.33
C ALA A 7 5.70 -2.84 2.12
N VAL A 8 4.50 -3.32 2.49
CA VAL A 8 3.28 -2.50 2.43
C VAL A 8 3.37 -1.31 3.37
N GLU A 9 3.85 -1.49 4.60
CA GLU A 9 4.03 -0.39 5.56
C GLU A 9 4.99 0.68 5.02
N GLN A 10 6.12 0.27 4.43
CA GLN A 10 7.11 1.19 3.84
C GLN A 10 6.54 1.97 2.66
N LEU A 11 5.83 1.30 1.76
CA LEU A 11 5.20 1.97 0.60
C LEU A 11 4.11 2.94 1.03
N LEU A 12 3.32 2.61 2.07
CA LEU A 12 2.32 3.51 2.64
C LEU A 12 2.97 4.73 3.29
N GLN A 13 4.10 4.57 4.01
CA GLN A 13 4.85 5.70 4.56
C GLN A 13 5.43 6.60 3.47
N LEU A 14 5.96 6.00 2.40
CA LEU A 14 6.46 6.74 1.25
C LEU A 14 5.35 7.56 0.58
N PHE A 15 4.21 6.93 0.30
CA PHE A 15 3.03 7.60 -0.27
C PHE A 15 2.50 8.73 0.63
N ARG A 16 2.52 8.54 1.96
CA ARG A 16 2.11 9.56 2.92
C ARG A 16 3.01 10.80 2.86
N ARG A 17 4.32 10.59 2.71
CA ARG A 17 5.32 11.65 2.66
C ARG A 17 5.24 12.42 1.34
N ASP A 18 5.10 11.70 0.24
CA ASP A 18 5.01 12.25 -1.10
C ASP A 18 4.18 11.31 -1.99
N ARG A 19 2.99 11.78 -2.38
CA ARG A 19 2.03 10.99 -3.17
C ARG A 19 2.51 10.78 -4.62
N GLU A 20 3.31 11.71 -5.14
CA GLU A 20 3.78 11.73 -6.53
C GLU A 20 5.24 11.26 -6.65
N TRP A 21 5.83 10.76 -5.55
CA TRP A 21 7.19 10.23 -5.56
C TRP A 21 7.34 9.21 -6.68
N ASN A 22 8.33 9.43 -7.54
CA ASN A 22 8.60 8.60 -8.71
C ASN A 22 7.34 8.35 -9.55
N GLU A 23 6.63 9.42 -9.93
CA GLU A 23 5.42 9.37 -10.76
C GLU A 23 4.28 8.54 -10.13
N GLY A 24 4.24 8.46 -8.79
CA GLY A 24 3.21 7.70 -8.06
C GLY A 24 3.53 6.21 -7.92
N ALA A 25 4.77 5.78 -8.17
CA ALA A 25 5.18 4.37 -8.11
C ALA A 25 4.85 3.67 -6.78
N ALA A 26 4.83 4.40 -5.66
CA ALA A 26 4.47 3.83 -4.36
C ALA A 26 3.02 3.29 -4.36
N LYS A 27 2.09 4.03 -4.96
CA LYS A 27 0.68 3.64 -5.07
C LYS A 27 0.51 2.48 -6.05
N GLU A 28 1.20 2.52 -7.18
CA GLU A 28 1.15 1.43 -8.17
C GLU A 28 1.69 0.11 -7.58
N GLN A 29 2.84 0.16 -6.90
CA GLN A 29 3.43 -1.02 -6.27
C GLN A 29 2.51 -1.61 -5.18
N LEU A 30 1.79 -0.77 -4.42
CA LEU A 30 0.79 -1.24 -3.47
C LEU A 30 -0.33 -2.02 -4.17
N PHE A 31 -0.81 -1.55 -5.32
CA PHE A 31 -1.81 -2.29 -6.10
C PHE A 31 -1.28 -3.63 -6.62
N THR A 32 -0.05 -3.66 -7.14
CA THR A 32 0.59 -4.92 -7.56
C THR A 32 0.65 -5.94 -6.42
N ILE A 33 1.05 -5.52 -5.22
CA ILE A 33 1.09 -6.40 -4.04
C ILE A 33 -0.32 -6.86 -3.66
N PHE A 34 -1.30 -5.96 -3.68
CA PHE A 34 -2.68 -6.30 -3.32
C PHE A 34 -3.32 -7.29 -4.29
N ASP A 35 -3.00 -7.19 -5.58
CA ASP A 35 -3.52 -8.09 -6.62
C ASP A 35 -2.82 -9.46 -6.61
N ALA A 36 -1.57 -9.53 -6.12
CA ALA A 36 -0.81 -10.78 -5.97
C ALA A 36 -1.29 -11.64 -4.78
N LEU A 37 -2.05 -11.06 -3.85
CA LEU A 37 -2.56 -11.73 -2.65
C LEU A 37 -4.07 -12.04 -2.78
N LYS A 38 -4.57 -12.92 -1.92
CA LYS A 38 -6.02 -13.19 -1.86
C LYS A 38 -6.76 -11.95 -1.37
N ALA A 39 -7.97 -11.71 -1.90
CA ALA A 39 -8.76 -10.53 -1.54
C ALA A 39 -9.12 -10.42 -0.05
N ASN A 40 -9.19 -11.56 0.66
CA ASN A 40 -9.47 -11.62 2.10
C ASN A 40 -8.20 -11.71 2.97
N ASP A 41 -7.01 -11.55 2.37
CA ASP A 41 -5.76 -11.51 3.11
C ASP A 41 -5.72 -10.29 4.04
N PRO A 42 -5.37 -10.46 5.33
CA PRO A 42 -5.39 -9.36 6.30
C PRO A 42 -4.43 -8.21 5.93
N ILE A 43 -3.32 -8.48 5.22
CA ILE A 43 -2.38 -7.46 4.75
C ILE A 43 -3.06 -6.57 3.71
N VAL A 44 -3.79 -7.17 2.76
CA VAL A 44 -4.52 -6.45 1.72
C VAL A 44 -5.62 -5.59 2.32
N LEU A 45 -6.42 -6.15 3.24
CA LEU A 45 -7.53 -5.45 3.89
C LEU A 45 -7.04 -4.23 4.67
N ASN A 46 -5.99 -4.39 5.48
CA ASN A 46 -5.41 -3.29 6.24
C ASN A 46 -4.72 -2.26 5.34
N GLY A 47 -3.96 -2.70 4.34
CA GLY A 47 -3.27 -1.84 3.40
C GLY A 47 -4.22 -0.94 2.61
N ARG A 48 -5.29 -1.53 2.02
CA ARG A 48 -6.31 -0.77 1.28
C ARG A 48 -7.04 0.25 2.15
N ARG A 49 -7.36 -0.11 3.41
CA ARG A 49 -7.97 0.81 4.37
C ARG A 49 -7.07 2.01 4.69
N LYS A 50 -5.79 1.77 5.01
CA LYS A 50 -4.81 2.84 5.27
C LYS A 50 -4.63 3.74 4.04
N LEU A 51 -4.47 3.17 2.85
CA LEU A 51 -4.31 3.92 1.60
C LEU A 51 -5.53 4.81 1.31
N SER A 52 -6.75 4.25 1.41
CA SER A 52 -7.99 5.02 1.19
C SER A 52 -8.10 6.20 2.16
N SER A 53 -7.84 5.97 3.45
CA SER A 53 -7.84 7.05 4.44
C SER A 53 -6.83 8.16 4.10
N MET A 54 -5.69 7.85 3.50
CA MET A 54 -4.70 8.86 3.11
C MET A 54 -5.07 9.59 1.81
N ILE A 55 -5.85 8.97 0.92
CA ILE A 55 -6.30 9.61 -0.32
C ILE A 55 -7.44 10.60 -0.05
N PHE A 56 -8.34 10.26 0.87
CA PHE A 56 -9.59 11.00 1.11
C PHE A 56 -9.61 11.83 2.41
N ALA A 57 -8.58 11.74 3.26
CA ALA A 57 -8.32 12.71 4.33
C ALA A 57 -7.52 13.89 3.79
#